data_AF-A0A434TLG2-F1
#
_entry.id   AF-A0A434TLG2-F1
#
_cell.length_a   1.000
_cell.length_b   1.000
_cell.length_c   1.000
_cell.angle_alpha   90.00
_cell.angle_beta   90.00
_cell.angle_gamma   90.00
#
_symmetry.space_group_name_H-M   'P 1'
#
loop_
_entity.id
_entity.type
_entity.pdbx_description
1 polymer ?
#
loop_
_entity_poly.entity_id
_entity_poly.type
_entity_poly.pdbx_seq_one_letter_code
_entity_poly.pdbx_strand_id
1 'polypeptide(L)'
;MRLISVPLGAAVLFVLAALTASVGSFAALRPSNIPDWLQRHVGDNEGQISQVVLERARALYQKKVSEGSVSNPCYFAMDATRPGDLGNSVLGQRYYIICEAKQLFRAVSSGHGGGRNLKGVADFSNGRRCAKNFGNAMDSELTAGGAYMTAETKTSFKGYYRVGAQNAVFMRTFIQFDGEGEAANARQRVIGGHPAALLRGMCLRKDPNSSYADHDGFVPFGKLVNYAGGRSNGCTSWSPADAEQIIPLVKNNPTTLYIYPESRDIAAVARAKAAGQALSAAGVYWNASCLKEIGSPKFWPKKTLEPIIALYKKDHPAPPPQPVPICKN
;
A
#
# COMPACT_ATOMS: atom_id res chain seq x y z
N MET A 1 -24.88 84.91 32.09
CA MET A 1 -23.87 83.92 31.66
C MET A 1 -23.76 84.04 30.14
N ARG A 2 -22.78 84.78 29.56
CA ARG A 2 -21.40 84.36 29.21
C ARG A 2 -21.39 82.99 28.51
N LEU A 3 -20.83 82.70 27.32
CA LEU A 3 -19.91 83.31 26.32
C LEU A 3 -20.09 82.45 25.01
N ILE A 4 -20.14 83.03 23.80
CA ILE A 4 -19.08 83.09 22.74
C ILE A 4 -18.90 81.84 21.82
N SER A 5 -18.84 82.15 20.50
CA SER A 5 -18.07 81.58 19.35
C SER A 5 -18.46 80.30 18.55
N VAL A 6 -18.87 80.56 17.30
CA VAL A 6 -18.44 80.12 15.92
C VAL A 6 -17.24 79.13 15.73
N PRO A 7 -16.92 78.62 14.50
CA PRO A 7 -17.30 77.36 13.81
C PRO A 7 -16.06 76.47 13.44
N LEU A 8 -16.11 75.69 12.33
CA LEU A 8 -15.11 74.72 11.77
C LEU A 8 -15.12 73.33 12.44
N GLY A 9 -15.00 72.20 11.76
CA GLY A 9 -14.64 71.88 10.38
C GLY A 9 -14.31 70.37 10.27
N ALA A 10 -13.84 69.97 9.08
CA ALA A 10 -13.16 68.70 8.75
C ALA A 10 -14.02 67.47 8.41
N ALA A 11 -14.16 67.26 7.10
CA ALA A 11 -14.27 65.95 6.48
C ALA A 11 -12.99 65.13 6.72
N VAL A 12 -13.11 63.85 7.08
CA VAL A 12 -12.04 62.85 6.93
C VAL A 12 -12.66 61.51 6.56
N LEU A 13 -12.38 61.05 5.34
CA LEU A 13 -12.55 59.67 4.90
C LEU A 13 -11.66 58.76 5.77
N PHE A 14 -12.23 57.75 6.40
CA PHE A 14 -11.46 56.61 6.89
C PHE A 14 -11.61 55.42 5.93
N VAL A 15 -10.60 55.26 5.06
CA VAL A 15 -10.34 54.02 4.34
C VAL A 15 -9.69 53.05 5.33
N LEU A 16 -10.44 52.07 5.82
CA LEU A 16 -9.88 50.98 6.61
C LEU A 16 -9.39 49.88 5.67
N ALA A 17 -8.09 49.87 5.38
CA ALA A 17 -7.43 48.75 4.71
C ALA A 17 -7.33 47.57 5.68
N ALA A 18 -8.15 46.53 5.47
CA ALA A 18 -8.04 45.27 6.19
C ALA A 18 -6.82 44.48 5.67
N LEU A 19 -5.69 44.58 6.37
CA LEU A 19 -4.58 43.64 6.22
C LEU A 19 -4.99 42.30 6.87
N THR A 20 -5.59 41.42 6.09
CA THR A 20 -5.68 40.00 6.46
C THR A 20 -4.30 39.40 6.34
N ALA A 21 -3.54 39.41 7.44
CA ALA A 21 -2.35 38.59 7.57
C ALA A 21 -2.78 37.12 7.44
N SER A 22 -2.47 36.51 6.30
CA SER A 22 -2.57 35.07 6.11
C SER A 22 -1.59 34.41 7.07
N VAL A 23 -2.10 33.94 8.21
CA VAL A 23 -1.38 33.07 9.12
C VAL A 23 -1.22 31.73 8.39
N GLY A 24 -0.21 31.62 7.54
CA GLY A 24 0.24 30.33 7.05
C GLY A 24 0.68 29.54 8.26
N SER A 25 -0.10 28.54 8.66
CA SER A 25 0.36 27.52 9.60
C SER A 25 1.49 26.73 8.93
N PHE A 26 2.70 27.28 8.98
CA PHE A 26 3.90 26.48 8.90
C PHE A 26 3.96 25.69 10.20
N ALA A 27 3.46 24.46 10.18
CA ALA A 27 3.88 23.47 11.15
C ALA A 27 5.40 23.33 10.98
N ALA A 28 6.15 24.08 11.77
CA ALA A 28 7.58 23.90 11.89
C ALA A 28 7.85 22.41 12.13
N LEU A 29 8.72 21.80 11.32
CA LEU A 29 9.22 20.46 11.56
C LEU A 29 9.69 20.40 13.01
N ARG A 30 8.95 19.70 13.88
CA ARG A 30 9.53 19.25 15.14
C ARG A 30 10.79 18.46 14.78
N PRO A 31 11.93 18.65 15.47
CA PRO A 31 13.09 17.80 15.25
C PRO A 31 12.61 16.36 15.27
N SER A 32 12.93 15.62 14.21
CA SER A 32 12.49 14.23 14.08
C SER A 32 13.09 13.48 15.27
N ASN A 33 12.27 13.14 16.26
CA ASN A 33 12.68 12.39 17.45
C ASN A 33 13.00 10.92 17.09
N ILE A 34 13.64 10.68 15.96
CA ILE A 34 14.08 9.38 15.46
C ILE A 34 15.34 9.01 16.25
N PRO A 35 15.34 7.88 16.97
CA PRO A 35 16.52 7.44 17.71
C PRO A 35 17.72 7.21 16.79
N ASP A 36 18.95 7.47 17.27
CA ASP A 36 20.19 7.36 16.48
C ASP A 36 20.36 6.01 15.77
N TRP A 37 20.02 4.92 16.48
CA TRP A 37 20.11 3.57 15.92
C TRP A 37 19.18 3.36 14.71
N LEU A 38 18.07 4.10 14.64
CA LEU A 38 17.09 4.05 13.55
C LEU A 38 17.47 5.05 12.46
N GLN A 39 18.07 6.19 12.82
CA GLN A 39 18.50 7.23 11.88
C GLN A 39 19.45 6.68 10.80
N ARG A 40 20.32 5.73 11.13
CA ARG A 40 21.23 5.06 10.17
C ARG A 40 20.50 4.27 9.06
N HIS A 41 19.23 3.94 9.26
CA HIS A 41 18.38 3.25 8.29
C HIS A 41 17.55 4.24 7.45
N VAL A 42 17.60 5.54 7.74
CA VAL A 42 16.86 6.57 7.02
C VAL A 42 17.62 6.98 5.77
N GLY A 43 16.95 6.94 4.63
CA GLY A 43 17.50 7.34 3.34
C GLY A 43 16.75 6.77 2.15
N ASP A 44 17.20 7.15 0.96
CA ASP A 44 16.55 6.79 -0.31
C ASP A 44 17.21 5.63 -1.06
N ASN A 45 18.24 5.01 -0.47
CA ASN A 45 18.91 3.86 -1.05
C ASN A 45 18.14 2.55 -0.77
N GLU A 46 18.55 1.49 -1.48
CA GLU A 46 18.04 0.13 -1.27
C GLU A 46 18.23 -0.31 0.19
N GLY A 47 17.19 -0.89 0.79
CA GLY A 47 17.19 -1.31 2.19
C GLY A 47 17.03 -0.17 3.22
N GLN A 48 17.02 1.10 2.79
CA GLN A 48 16.72 2.25 3.65
C GLN A 48 15.26 2.69 3.53
N ILE A 49 14.72 3.30 4.59
CA ILE A 49 13.38 3.88 4.61
C ILE A 49 13.46 5.40 4.41
N SER A 50 12.64 5.97 3.55
CA SER A 50 12.62 7.44 3.43
C SER A 50 12.04 8.07 4.68
N GLN A 51 12.52 9.28 5.00
CA GLN A 51 12.15 9.97 6.24
C GLN A 51 10.63 10.15 6.36
N VAL A 52 9.95 10.60 5.30
CA VAL A 52 8.50 10.80 5.30
C VAL A 52 7.72 9.50 5.55
N VAL A 53 8.21 8.37 5.04
CA VAL A 53 7.56 7.07 5.24
C VAL A 53 7.74 6.61 6.68
N LEU A 54 8.95 6.74 7.23
CA LEU A 54 9.24 6.41 8.62
C LEU A 54 8.42 7.26 9.59
N GLU A 55 8.42 8.58 9.41
CA GLU A 55 7.73 9.51 10.30
C GLU A 55 6.23 9.22 10.34
N ARG A 56 5.59 8.97 9.19
CA ARG A 56 4.15 8.65 9.15
C ARG A 56 3.83 7.29 9.73
N ALA A 57 4.66 6.28 9.48
CA ALA A 57 4.50 4.96 10.08
C ALA A 57 4.63 5.02 11.61
N ARG A 58 5.63 5.74 12.10
CA ARG A 58 5.89 5.92 13.52
C ARG A 58 4.79 6.74 14.21
N ALA A 59 4.34 7.81 13.58
CA ALA A 59 3.23 8.62 14.10
C ALA A 59 1.93 7.81 14.19
N LEU A 60 1.63 7.00 13.16
CA LEU A 60 0.48 6.09 13.20
C LEU A 60 0.61 5.08 14.35
N TYR A 61 1.76 4.43 14.49
CA TYR A 61 2.00 3.47 15.56
C TYR A 61 1.83 4.10 16.95
N GLN A 62 2.50 5.23 17.20
CA GLN A 62 2.41 5.94 18.48
C GLN A 62 0.98 6.35 18.81
N LYS A 63 0.24 6.85 17.81
CA LYS A 63 -1.19 7.16 17.96
C LYS A 63 -1.98 5.91 18.39
N LYS A 64 -1.82 4.78 17.70
CA LYS A 64 -2.56 3.54 18.01
C LYS A 64 -2.17 2.91 19.34
N VAL A 65 -0.92 3.04 19.76
CA VAL A 65 -0.48 2.66 21.11
C VAL A 65 -1.15 3.55 22.16
N SER A 66 -1.17 4.87 21.95
CA SER A 66 -1.82 5.79 22.90
C SER A 66 -3.34 5.59 23.00
N GLU A 67 -3.98 5.14 21.91
CA GLU A 67 -5.39 4.75 21.87
C GLU A 67 -5.66 3.36 22.50
N GLY A 68 -4.62 2.62 22.91
CA GLY A 68 -4.75 1.25 23.42
C GLY A 68 -5.16 0.22 22.35
N SER A 69 -5.14 0.60 21.06
CA SER A 69 -5.54 -0.27 19.95
C SER A 69 -4.44 -1.23 19.51
N VAL A 70 -3.19 -0.95 19.85
CA VAL A 70 -2.02 -1.78 19.51
C VAL A 70 -1.10 -1.92 20.72
N SER A 71 -0.71 -3.15 21.02
CA SER A 71 0.31 -3.50 22.02
C SER A 71 1.53 -4.20 21.43
N ASN A 72 1.52 -4.49 20.12
CA ASN A 72 2.62 -5.15 19.43
C ASN A 72 3.88 -4.25 19.46
N PRO A 73 5.05 -4.75 19.87
CA PRO A 73 6.27 -3.93 19.97
C PRO A 73 6.86 -3.50 18.61
N CYS A 74 6.33 -4.03 17.52
CA CYS A 74 6.79 -3.78 16.16
C CYS A 74 5.67 -3.11 15.36
N TYR A 75 6.03 -2.20 14.46
CA TYR A 75 5.13 -1.62 13.45
C TYR A 75 5.74 -1.69 12.07
N PHE A 76 4.89 -1.59 11.05
CA PHE A 76 5.26 -1.81 9.67
C PHE A 76 5.10 -0.56 8.81
N ALA A 77 5.89 -0.48 7.76
CA ALA A 77 5.77 0.54 6.73
C ALA A 77 5.98 -0.07 5.34
N MET A 78 5.40 0.53 4.31
CA MET A 78 5.65 0.18 2.92
C MET A 78 5.81 1.45 2.09
N ASP A 79 6.80 1.48 1.22
CA ASP A 79 7.00 2.54 0.22
C ASP A 79 6.70 2.01 -1.18
N ALA A 80 5.46 2.18 -1.64
CA ALA A 80 5.03 1.72 -2.95
C ALA A 80 5.58 2.58 -4.11
N THR A 81 6.29 3.67 -3.82
CA THR A 81 6.93 4.50 -4.85
C THR A 81 8.28 3.94 -5.30
N ARG A 82 8.89 3.07 -4.49
CA ARG A 82 10.17 2.41 -4.77
C ARG A 82 10.03 1.24 -5.76
N PRO A 83 11.10 0.94 -6.52
CA PRO A 83 11.09 -0.19 -7.44
C PRO A 83 10.86 -1.50 -6.69
N GLY A 84 9.97 -2.36 -7.21
CA GLY A 84 9.74 -3.70 -6.68
C GLY A 84 10.64 -4.76 -7.31
N ASP A 85 11.25 -4.42 -8.44
CA ASP A 85 12.12 -5.29 -9.23
C ASP A 85 13.32 -4.45 -9.67
N LEU A 86 14.51 -4.83 -9.20
CA LEU A 86 15.76 -4.15 -9.51
C LEU A 86 16.41 -4.72 -10.79
N GLY A 87 15.82 -5.76 -11.39
CA GLY A 87 16.40 -6.53 -12.50
C GLY A 87 17.20 -7.74 -12.00
N ASN A 88 17.56 -8.63 -12.92
CA ASN A 88 18.37 -9.82 -12.65
C ASN A 88 17.87 -10.70 -11.49
N SER A 89 16.54 -10.81 -11.34
CA SER A 89 15.87 -11.52 -10.25
C SER A 89 16.09 -10.95 -8.85
N VAL A 90 16.61 -9.73 -8.73
CA VAL A 90 16.77 -9.00 -7.47
C VAL A 90 15.52 -8.19 -7.20
N LEU A 91 14.92 -8.37 -6.03
CA LEU A 91 13.70 -7.66 -5.61
C LEU A 91 14.06 -6.45 -4.77
N GLY A 92 13.35 -5.34 -5.00
CA GLY A 92 13.55 -4.11 -4.22
C GLY A 92 12.93 -4.23 -2.82
N GLN A 93 13.70 -3.86 -1.81
CA GLN A 93 13.29 -3.82 -0.41
C GLN A 93 12.55 -2.51 -0.14
N ARG A 94 11.24 -2.64 0.03
CA ARG A 94 10.32 -1.49 0.18
C ARG A 94 9.23 -1.71 1.22
N TYR A 95 9.35 -2.78 2.00
CA TYR A 95 8.52 -3.06 3.15
C TYR A 95 9.43 -3.17 4.37
N TYR A 96 9.06 -2.51 5.46
CA TYR A 96 9.92 -2.30 6.61
C TYR A 96 9.23 -2.79 7.87
N ILE A 97 9.96 -3.53 8.68
CA ILE A 97 9.56 -4.07 9.98
C ILE A 97 10.43 -3.37 11.02
N ILE A 98 9.81 -2.63 11.93
CA ILE A 98 10.51 -1.77 12.87
C ILE A 98 10.03 -2.09 14.27
N CYS A 99 10.93 -2.48 15.16
CA CYS A 99 10.63 -2.73 16.57
C CYS A 99 11.56 -1.88 17.45
N GLU A 100 11.11 -0.69 17.84
CA GLU A 100 11.99 0.31 18.45
C GLU A 100 12.62 -0.16 19.78
N ALA A 101 11.83 -0.80 20.64
CA ALA A 101 12.31 -1.32 21.92
C ALA A 101 13.39 -2.41 21.78
N LYS A 102 13.45 -3.08 20.62
CA LYS A 102 14.45 -4.11 20.31
C LYS A 102 15.57 -3.58 19.40
N GLN A 103 15.53 -2.30 19.03
CA GLN A 103 16.41 -1.70 18.03
C GLN A 103 16.51 -2.52 16.73
N LEU A 104 15.37 -3.11 16.32
CA LEU A 104 15.29 -3.96 15.14
C LEU A 104 14.72 -3.16 13.98
N PHE A 105 15.46 -3.18 12.87
CA PHE A 105 15.01 -2.69 11.58
C PHE A 105 15.29 -3.76 10.53
N ARG A 106 14.26 -4.13 9.77
CA ARG A 106 14.40 -5.05 8.64
C ARG A 106 13.65 -4.52 7.44
N ALA A 107 14.35 -4.44 6.31
CA ALA A 107 13.76 -4.18 5.01
C ALA A 107 13.59 -5.51 4.25
N VAL A 108 12.45 -5.67 3.57
CA VAL A 108 12.13 -6.86 2.78
C VAL A 108 11.43 -6.46 1.48
N SER A 109 11.42 -7.40 0.54
CA SER A 109 10.66 -7.23 -0.71
C SER A 109 9.16 -7.24 -0.45
N SER A 110 8.42 -6.44 -1.23
CA SER A 110 6.96 -6.54 -1.28
C SER A 110 6.44 -6.24 -2.67
N GLY A 111 5.42 -6.95 -3.12
CA GLY A 111 4.61 -6.61 -4.30
C GLY A 111 3.73 -5.37 -4.06
N HIS A 112 3.11 -4.88 -5.12
CA HIS A 112 2.11 -3.80 -5.10
C HIS A 112 0.93 -4.13 -6.03
N GLY A 113 -0.11 -3.31 -6.00
CA GLY A 113 -1.32 -3.45 -6.80
C GLY A 113 -1.08 -3.32 -8.30
N GLY A 114 -1.44 -4.36 -9.04
CA GLY A 114 -1.19 -4.46 -10.48
C GLY A 114 -2.05 -3.56 -11.35
N GLY A 115 -3.19 -3.09 -10.85
CA GLY A 115 -4.16 -2.36 -11.66
C GLY A 115 -4.74 -3.19 -12.80
N ARG A 116 -5.55 -2.57 -13.65
CA ARG A 116 -6.16 -3.24 -14.81
C ARG A 116 -6.09 -2.35 -16.06
N ASN A 117 -6.11 -3.01 -17.21
CA ASN A 117 -6.32 -2.38 -18.50
C ASN A 117 -7.71 -2.77 -19.01
N LEU A 118 -8.66 -1.84 -18.93
CA LEU A 118 -10.00 -1.98 -19.48
C LEU A 118 -9.94 -1.51 -20.95
N LYS A 119 -9.87 -2.47 -21.87
CA LYS A 119 -9.62 -2.20 -23.29
C LYS A 119 -10.62 -1.20 -23.85
N GLY A 120 -10.11 -0.13 -24.47
CA GLY A 120 -10.92 0.94 -25.07
C GLY A 120 -11.54 1.93 -24.08
N VAL A 121 -11.37 1.74 -22.76
CA VAL A 121 -12.04 2.58 -21.74
C VAL A 121 -11.03 3.29 -20.84
N ALA A 122 -10.17 2.54 -20.15
CA ALA A 122 -9.18 3.12 -19.25
C ALA A 122 -8.04 2.13 -18.96
N ASP A 123 -6.80 2.63 -19.02
CA ASP A 123 -5.63 1.89 -18.56
C ASP A 123 -5.10 2.48 -17.25
N PHE A 124 -5.25 1.70 -16.19
CA PHE A 124 -4.69 1.99 -14.87
C PHE A 124 -3.81 0.84 -14.39
N SER A 125 -3.24 0.07 -15.32
CA SER A 125 -2.29 -0.98 -14.99
C SER A 125 -0.96 -0.40 -14.51
N ASN A 126 -0.28 -1.17 -13.67
CA ASN A 126 1.07 -0.89 -13.19
C ASN A 126 2.04 -1.92 -13.76
N GLY A 127 3.30 -1.50 -13.98
CA GLY A 127 4.40 -2.43 -14.24
C GLY A 127 4.80 -3.19 -12.98
N ARG A 128 5.71 -4.16 -13.11
CA ARG A 128 6.26 -4.88 -11.93
C ARG A 128 7.22 -4.01 -11.12
N ARG A 129 8.04 -3.22 -11.82
CA ARG A 129 9.08 -2.38 -11.24
C ARG A 129 8.48 -1.18 -10.52
N CYS A 130 7.86 -0.26 -11.26
CA CYS A 130 7.33 0.99 -10.70
C CYS A 130 5.80 1.08 -10.79
N ALA A 131 5.18 1.56 -9.72
CA ALA A 131 3.74 1.82 -9.67
C ALA A 131 3.45 3.27 -10.10
N LYS A 132 2.58 3.42 -11.09
CA LYS A 132 2.08 4.71 -11.57
C LYS A 132 0.72 5.04 -10.97
N ASN A 133 -0.15 4.05 -10.94
CA ASN A 133 -1.55 4.15 -10.59
C ASN A 133 -1.78 3.64 -9.17
N PHE A 134 -2.57 4.40 -8.42
CA PHE A 134 -3.02 4.08 -7.07
C PHE A 134 -4.51 4.34 -6.99
N GLY A 135 -5.21 3.72 -6.05
CA GLY A 135 -6.65 3.93 -5.95
C GLY A 135 -7.34 3.04 -4.93
N ASN A 136 -8.55 3.45 -4.59
CA ASN A 136 -9.40 2.79 -3.61
C ASN A 136 -10.71 2.27 -4.19
N ALA A 137 -10.85 2.21 -5.52
CA ALA A 137 -12.00 1.59 -6.15
C ALA A 137 -12.03 0.06 -5.93
N MET A 138 -13.21 -0.49 -5.68
CA MET A 138 -13.49 -1.93 -5.78
C MET A 138 -13.03 -2.46 -7.15
N ASP A 139 -12.55 -3.70 -7.18
CA ASP A 139 -12.13 -4.38 -8.41
C ASP A 139 -11.00 -3.71 -9.22
N SER A 140 -10.37 -2.66 -8.68
CA SER A 140 -9.29 -1.95 -9.39
C SER A 140 -7.95 -2.68 -9.33
N GLU A 141 -7.73 -3.56 -8.35
CA GLU A 141 -6.43 -4.19 -8.07
C GLU A 141 -5.30 -3.18 -7.77
N LEU A 142 -5.63 -1.91 -7.51
CA LEU A 142 -4.67 -0.86 -7.18
C LEU A 142 -4.31 -0.86 -5.70
N THR A 143 -3.08 -0.49 -5.37
CA THR A 143 -2.72 -0.15 -3.98
C THR A 143 -3.38 1.17 -3.60
N ALA A 144 -3.97 1.22 -2.41
CA ALA A 144 -4.28 2.49 -1.73
C ALA A 144 -3.20 2.72 -0.68
N GLY A 145 -2.66 3.94 -0.61
CA GLY A 145 -1.83 4.32 0.53
C GLY A 145 -2.67 4.80 1.70
N GLY A 146 -2.00 4.99 2.83
CA GLY A 146 -2.59 5.47 4.08
C GLY A 146 -2.31 4.56 5.25
N ALA A 147 -3.09 4.76 6.31
CA ALA A 147 -3.01 4.03 7.56
C ALA A 147 -3.80 2.73 7.51
N TYR A 148 -3.16 1.66 8.00
CA TYR A 148 -3.75 0.35 8.17
C TYR A 148 -3.42 -0.23 9.56
N MET A 149 -4.25 -1.16 10.01
CA MET A 149 -3.98 -2.07 11.11
C MET A 149 -4.10 -3.51 10.60
N THR A 150 -3.17 -4.38 10.98
CA THR A 150 -3.29 -5.81 10.72
C THR A 150 -4.40 -6.38 11.60
N ALA A 151 -5.16 -7.33 11.09
CA ALA A 151 -6.26 -7.96 11.81
C ALA A 151 -6.10 -9.49 11.78
N GLU A 152 -7.18 -10.21 11.50
CA GLU A 152 -7.20 -11.66 11.58
C GLU A 152 -6.30 -12.31 10.53
N THR A 153 -5.71 -13.44 10.91
CA THR A 153 -4.97 -14.30 9.97
C THR A 153 -5.83 -15.49 9.58
N LYS A 154 -6.00 -15.73 8.28
CA LYS A 154 -6.73 -16.87 7.74
C LYS A 154 -5.80 -17.75 6.93
N THR A 155 -5.52 -18.95 7.45
CA THR A 155 -4.78 -19.98 6.73
C THR A 155 -5.74 -20.87 5.98
N SER A 156 -5.48 -21.09 4.69
CA SER A 156 -6.32 -21.97 3.85
C SER A 156 -5.46 -22.89 3.01
N PHE A 157 -5.94 -24.13 2.86
CA PHE A 157 -5.40 -25.09 1.91
C PHE A 157 -5.61 -24.57 0.48
N LYS A 158 -4.55 -24.64 -0.32
CA LYS A 158 -4.56 -24.20 -1.73
C LYS A 158 -4.35 -25.34 -2.72
N GLY A 159 -3.98 -26.52 -2.25
CA GLY A 159 -3.66 -27.67 -3.09
C GLY A 159 -2.34 -28.32 -2.70
N TYR A 160 -1.95 -29.30 -3.50
CA TYR A 160 -0.68 -29.99 -3.40
C TYR A 160 0.27 -29.57 -4.52
N TYR A 161 1.56 -29.75 -4.27
CA TYR A 161 2.60 -29.57 -5.27
C TYR A 161 3.71 -30.59 -5.07
N ARG A 162 4.46 -30.88 -6.14
CA ARG A 162 5.57 -31.84 -6.08
C ARG A 162 6.82 -31.19 -5.46
N VAL A 163 7.45 -31.89 -4.51
CA VAL A 163 8.77 -31.59 -3.94
C VAL A 163 9.58 -32.88 -3.97
N GLY A 164 10.54 -32.97 -4.90
CA GLY A 164 11.27 -34.22 -5.16
C GLY A 164 10.32 -35.35 -5.55
N ALA A 165 10.36 -36.47 -4.82
CA ALA A 165 9.48 -37.61 -5.03
C ALA A 165 8.13 -37.52 -4.28
N GLN A 166 7.96 -36.53 -3.38
CA GLN A 166 6.80 -36.43 -2.49
C GLN A 166 5.89 -35.25 -2.85
N ASN A 167 4.62 -35.35 -2.47
CA ASN A 167 3.68 -34.23 -2.58
C ASN A 167 3.64 -33.47 -1.27
N ALA A 168 3.84 -32.15 -1.34
CA ALA A 168 3.71 -31.26 -0.20
C ALA A 168 2.37 -30.52 -0.24
N VAL A 169 1.83 -30.21 0.95
CA VAL A 169 0.63 -29.40 1.12
C VAL A 169 1.00 -27.93 0.98
N PHE A 170 0.30 -27.18 0.12
CA PHE A 170 0.43 -25.73 0.09
C PHE A 170 -0.66 -25.08 0.96
N MET A 171 -0.26 -24.67 2.17
CA MET A 171 -1.07 -23.81 3.03
C MET A 171 -0.68 -22.35 2.81
N ARG A 172 -1.67 -21.48 2.64
CA ARG A 172 -1.45 -20.05 2.46
C ARG A 172 -2.20 -19.25 3.51
N THR A 173 -1.43 -18.50 4.30
CA THR A 173 -1.97 -17.55 5.28
C THR A 173 -2.17 -16.18 4.65
N PHE A 174 -3.33 -15.59 4.90
CA PHE A 174 -3.69 -14.24 4.54
C PHE A 174 -3.88 -13.42 5.82
N ILE A 175 -3.20 -12.28 5.91
CA ILE A 175 -3.35 -11.29 6.98
C ILE A 175 -4.34 -10.24 6.48
N GLN A 176 -5.52 -10.15 7.09
CA GLN A 176 -6.48 -9.12 6.74
C GLN A 176 -5.98 -7.76 7.23
N PHE A 177 -6.18 -6.70 6.45
CA PHE A 177 -5.95 -5.32 6.89
C PHE A 177 -7.27 -4.57 7.08
N ASP A 178 -7.31 -3.78 8.15
CA ASP A 178 -8.24 -2.68 8.37
C ASP A 178 -7.59 -1.39 7.93
N GLY A 179 -8.28 -0.55 7.16
CA GLY A 179 -7.75 0.72 6.69
C GLY A 179 -8.49 1.91 7.27
N GLU A 180 -7.87 3.09 7.19
CA GLU A 180 -8.47 4.38 7.56
C GLU A 180 -8.47 5.36 6.38
N GLY A 181 -9.35 6.36 6.41
CA GLY A 181 -9.43 7.39 5.37
C GLY A 181 -9.69 6.81 3.99
N GLU A 182 -8.81 7.08 3.02
CA GLU A 182 -8.94 6.55 1.66
C GLU A 182 -8.76 5.03 1.57
N ALA A 183 -8.12 4.42 2.58
CA ALA A 183 -7.95 2.99 2.72
C ALA A 183 -9.10 2.30 3.46
N ALA A 184 -10.12 3.04 3.94
CA ALA A 184 -11.17 2.52 4.81
C ALA A 184 -11.95 1.32 4.24
N ASN A 185 -11.96 1.15 2.92
CA ASN A 185 -12.61 0.00 2.29
C ASN A 185 -11.70 -1.23 2.10
N ALA A 186 -10.59 -1.32 2.82
CA ALA A 186 -9.62 -2.42 2.74
C ALA A 186 -10.28 -3.79 2.93
N ARG A 187 -11.18 -3.94 3.92
CA ARG A 187 -11.91 -5.20 4.15
C ARG A 187 -12.79 -5.58 2.98
N GLN A 188 -13.63 -4.67 2.47
CA GLN A 188 -14.50 -4.98 1.32
C GLN A 188 -13.67 -5.35 0.09
N ARG A 189 -12.52 -4.71 -0.09
CA ARG A 189 -11.59 -4.97 -1.20
C ARG A 189 -10.72 -6.21 -1.01
N VAL A 190 -10.82 -6.89 0.13
CA VAL A 190 -9.97 -8.05 0.50
C VAL A 190 -8.47 -7.69 0.42
N ILE A 191 -8.13 -6.49 0.90
CA ILE A 191 -6.76 -6.01 0.97
C ILE A 191 -6.09 -6.57 2.22
N GLY A 192 -4.88 -7.09 2.06
CA GLY A 192 -4.14 -7.73 3.12
C GLY A 192 -2.68 -7.99 2.76
N GLY A 193 -2.09 -8.91 3.52
CA GLY A 193 -0.72 -9.38 3.34
C GLY A 193 -0.66 -10.90 3.22
N HIS A 194 0.20 -11.42 2.35
CA HIS A 194 0.31 -12.88 2.14
C HIS A 194 1.67 -13.27 1.52
N PRO A 195 2.09 -14.54 1.60
CA PRO A 195 3.22 -15.01 0.80
C PRO A 195 2.87 -14.92 -0.69
N ALA A 196 3.83 -14.45 -1.48
CA ALA A 196 3.78 -14.35 -2.93
C ALA A 196 4.04 -15.72 -3.58
N ALA A 197 3.19 -16.69 -3.24
CA ALA A 197 3.19 -18.02 -3.80
C ALA A 197 1.79 -18.44 -4.25
N LEU A 198 1.71 -19.15 -5.38
CA LEU A 198 0.47 -19.72 -5.92
C LEU A 198 0.74 -21.05 -6.63
N LEU A 199 -0.30 -21.85 -6.83
CA LEU A 199 -0.24 -23.01 -7.73
C LEU A 199 -0.61 -22.57 -9.14
N ARG A 200 0.25 -22.89 -10.11
CA ARG A 200 0.04 -22.64 -11.53
C ARG A 200 -0.22 -23.96 -12.26
N GLY A 201 -1.05 -23.89 -13.31
CA GLY A 201 -1.41 -25.06 -14.11
C GLY A 201 -2.14 -26.11 -13.28
N MET A 202 -3.12 -25.68 -12.49
CA MET A 202 -3.82 -26.55 -11.56
C MET A 202 -4.65 -27.60 -12.30
N CYS A 203 -4.68 -28.80 -11.73
CA CYS A 203 -5.56 -29.89 -12.09
C CYS A 203 -6.10 -30.57 -10.81
N LEU A 204 -7.19 -31.32 -10.93
CA LEU A 204 -7.75 -32.13 -9.86
C LEU A 204 -7.15 -33.53 -9.88
N ARG A 205 -6.49 -33.93 -8.81
CA ARG A 205 -5.91 -35.26 -8.61
C ARG A 205 -6.81 -36.07 -7.69
N LYS A 206 -7.12 -37.31 -8.05
CA LYS A 206 -7.87 -38.22 -7.17
C LYS A 206 -6.98 -38.62 -5.99
N ASP A 207 -7.42 -38.33 -4.77
CA ASP A 207 -6.73 -38.66 -3.53
C ASP A 207 -7.75 -38.76 -2.37
N PRO A 208 -8.61 -39.80 -2.36
CA PRO A 208 -9.75 -39.89 -1.45
C PRO A 208 -9.35 -40.02 0.03
N ASN A 209 -8.10 -40.39 0.29
CA ASN A 209 -7.56 -40.51 1.65
C ASN A 209 -7.04 -39.17 2.19
N SER A 210 -6.97 -38.12 1.36
CA SER A 210 -6.58 -36.78 1.82
C SER A 210 -7.68 -36.15 2.67
N SER A 211 -7.32 -35.59 3.82
CA SER A 211 -8.23 -34.78 4.64
C SER A 211 -8.67 -33.47 3.96
N TYR A 212 -8.06 -33.11 2.82
CA TYR A 212 -8.39 -31.95 2.02
C TYR A 212 -9.15 -32.31 0.73
N ALA A 213 -9.49 -33.58 0.54
CA ALA A 213 -10.27 -34.00 -0.61
C ALA A 213 -11.68 -33.37 -0.56
N ASP A 214 -12.20 -33.01 -1.72
CA ASP A 214 -13.61 -32.68 -1.85
C ASP A 214 -14.50 -33.92 -1.66
N HIS A 215 -15.82 -33.73 -1.75
CA HIS A 215 -16.80 -34.81 -1.61
C HIS A 215 -16.60 -35.95 -2.61
N ASP A 216 -15.98 -35.66 -3.76
CA ASP A 216 -15.67 -36.62 -4.80
C ASP A 216 -14.26 -37.21 -4.64
N GLY A 217 -13.53 -36.91 -3.57
CA GLY A 217 -12.20 -37.46 -3.33
C GLY A 217 -11.10 -36.82 -4.19
N PHE A 218 -11.29 -35.60 -4.72
CA PHE A 218 -10.30 -34.88 -5.50
C PHE A 218 -9.62 -33.75 -4.71
N VAL A 219 -8.35 -33.50 -5.02
CA VAL A 219 -7.56 -32.41 -4.46
C VAL A 219 -6.96 -31.54 -5.58
N PRO A 220 -6.90 -30.21 -5.43
CA PRO A 220 -6.12 -29.38 -6.35
C PRO A 220 -4.64 -29.75 -6.29
N PHE A 221 -4.01 -29.85 -7.45
CA PHE A 221 -2.59 -30.12 -7.61
C PHE A 221 -2.01 -29.20 -8.68
N GLY A 222 -0.79 -28.70 -8.48
CA GLY A 222 -0.16 -27.86 -9.49
C GLY A 222 1.32 -27.58 -9.19
N LYS A 223 1.89 -26.68 -10.00
CA LYS A 223 3.27 -26.22 -9.81
C LYS A 223 3.28 -25.01 -8.87
N LEU A 224 4.01 -25.10 -7.76
CA LEU A 224 4.23 -23.95 -6.89
C LEU A 224 5.10 -22.92 -7.61
N VAL A 225 4.63 -21.67 -7.67
CA VAL A 225 5.33 -20.54 -8.30
C VAL A 225 5.46 -19.42 -7.29
N ASN A 226 6.69 -18.93 -7.13
CA ASN A 226 6.98 -17.71 -6.38
C ASN A 226 6.85 -16.50 -7.33
N TYR A 227 6.11 -15.48 -6.90
CA TYR A 227 5.90 -14.24 -7.62
C TYR A 227 6.26 -12.99 -6.79
N ALA A 228 7.18 -13.10 -5.83
CA ALA A 228 7.55 -12.00 -4.93
C ALA A 228 7.95 -10.68 -5.62
N GLY A 229 8.48 -10.73 -6.84
CA GLY A 229 8.72 -9.53 -7.68
C GLY A 229 7.56 -9.09 -8.56
N GLY A 230 6.39 -9.66 -8.35
CA GLY A 230 5.21 -9.55 -9.20
C GLY A 230 4.17 -8.56 -8.67
N ARG A 231 3.10 -8.43 -9.44
CA ARG A 231 1.92 -7.63 -9.11
C ARG A 231 0.95 -8.47 -8.27
N SER A 232 0.20 -7.80 -7.40
CA SER A 232 -0.86 -8.38 -6.59
C SER A 232 -2.18 -7.63 -6.83
N ASN A 233 -3.28 -8.13 -6.27
CA ASN A 233 -4.60 -7.50 -6.37
C ASN A 233 -4.78 -6.39 -5.33
N GLY A 234 -3.80 -5.47 -5.25
CA GLY A 234 -3.74 -4.39 -4.26
C GLY A 234 -3.15 -4.79 -2.91
N CYS A 235 -2.95 -6.09 -2.65
CA CYS A 235 -2.35 -6.60 -1.41
C CYS A 235 -0.84 -6.37 -1.34
N THR A 236 -0.31 -6.34 -0.12
CA THR A 236 1.12 -6.54 0.14
C THR A 236 1.46 -8.02 -0.03
N SER A 237 2.62 -8.32 -0.61
CA SER A 237 2.99 -9.71 -0.87
C SER A 237 4.48 -9.92 -0.75
N TRP A 238 4.91 -10.83 0.12
CA TRP A 238 6.31 -11.03 0.47
C TRP A 238 6.86 -12.32 -0.13
N SER A 239 8.18 -12.48 -0.16
CA SER A 239 8.76 -13.79 -0.42
C SER A 239 8.24 -14.82 0.61
N PRO A 240 8.16 -16.12 0.27
CA PRO A 240 7.77 -17.13 1.25
C PRO A 240 8.59 -17.09 2.54
N ALA A 241 9.92 -16.93 2.42
CA ALA A 241 10.84 -16.85 3.56
C ALA A 241 10.63 -15.60 4.43
N ASP A 242 10.25 -14.47 3.84
CA ASP A 242 9.89 -13.27 4.60
C ASP A 242 8.52 -13.43 5.26
N ALA A 243 7.55 -14.01 4.56
CA ALA A 243 6.21 -14.26 5.10
C ALA A 243 6.23 -15.18 6.32
N GLU A 244 7.08 -16.21 6.32
CA GLU A 244 7.32 -17.10 7.48
C GLU A 244 7.78 -16.35 8.72
N GLN A 245 8.41 -15.18 8.54
CA GLN A 245 8.91 -14.36 9.64
C GLN A 245 7.94 -13.23 10.01
N ILE A 246 7.20 -12.68 9.03
CA ILE A 246 6.26 -11.57 9.24
C ILE A 246 4.94 -12.05 9.87
N ILE A 247 4.37 -13.15 9.37
CA ILE A 247 3.05 -13.63 9.81
C ILE A 247 3.03 -13.90 11.33
N PRO A 248 4.04 -14.59 11.92
CA PRO A 248 4.05 -14.82 13.36
C PRO A 248 4.11 -13.54 14.20
N LEU A 249 4.69 -12.45 13.69
CA LEU A 249 4.78 -11.18 14.42
C LEU A 249 3.41 -10.58 14.70
N VAL A 250 2.42 -10.82 13.84
CA VAL A 250 1.09 -10.21 13.95
C VAL A 250 -0.02 -11.20 14.25
N LYS A 251 0.27 -12.51 14.23
CA LYS A 251 -0.70 -13.53 14.58
C LYS A 251 -1.15 -13.34 16.02
N ASN A 252 -2.44 -13.05 16.20
CA ASN A 252 -3.06 -12.74 17.50
C ASN A 252 -2.43 -11.54 18.24
N ASN A 253 -1.66 -10.71 17.54
CA ASN A 253 -0.99 -9.53 18.09
C ASN A 253 -0.97 -8.41 17.03
N PRO A 254 -2.11 -7.78 16.74
CA PRO A 254 -2.23 -6.84 15.64
C PRO A 254 -1.29 -5.64 15.80
N THR A 255 -0.84 -5.07 14.69
CA THR A 255 -0.02 -3.85 14.66
C THR A 255 -0.41 -2.94 13.51
N THR A 256 0.18 -1.74 13.46
CA THR A 256 -0.03 -0.78 12.38
C THR A 256 0.85 -1.04 11.17
N LEU A 257 0.31 -0.78 9.99
CA LEU A 257 1.03 -0.70 8.72
C LEU A 257 0.73 0.65 8.08
N TYR A 258 1.74 1.43 7.73
CA TYR A 258 1.58 2.62 6.91
C TYR A 258 2.06 2.37 5.48
N ILE A 259 1.21 2.57 4.47
CA ILE A 259 1.59 2.42 3.06
C ILE A 259 1.67 3.81 2.42
N TYR A 260 2.86 4.19 1.93
CA TYR A 260 3.05 5.39 1.13
C TYR A 260 2.95 5.07 -0.37
N PRO A 261 2.36 5.94 -1.22
CA PRO A 261 1.84 7.29 -0.96
C PRO A 261 0.31 7.39 -0.80
N GLU A 262 -0.17 8.43 -0.12
CA GLU A 262 -1.60 8.82 -0.09
C GLU A 262 -1.98 9.64 -1.33
N SER A 263 -3.28 9.86 -1.61
CA SER A 263 -3.70 10.65 -2.78
C SER A 263 -3.15 12.08 -2.79
N ARG A 264 -3.01 12.70 -1.61
CA ARG A 264 -2.43 14.04 -1.45
C ARG A 264 -0.97 14.11 -1.91
N ASP A 265 -0.18 13.08 -1.63
CA ASP A 265 1.22 13.00 -2.03
C ASP A 265 1.32 12.81 -3.54
N ILE A 266 0.48 11.93 -4.08
CA ILE A 266 0.38 11.69 -5.52
C ILE A 266 0.01 12.99 -6.26
N ALA A 267 -0.99 13.72 -5.76
CA ALA A 267 -1.41 14.99 -6.34
C ALA A 267 -0.32 16.07 -6.24
N ALA A 268 0.39 16.14 -5.11
CA ALA A 268 1.47 17.10 -4.92
C ALA A 268 2.67 16.81 -5.85
N VAL A 269 3.07 15.54 -6.00
CA VAL A 269 4.12 15.13 -6.93
C VAL A 269 3.71 15.38 -8.39
N ALA A 270 2.46 15.06 -8.76
CA ALA A 270 1.96 15.32 -10.10
C ALA A 270 1.96 16.82 -10.44
N ARG A 271 1.58 17.70 -9.49
CA ARG A 271 1.67 19.16 -9.65
C ARG A 271 3.10 19.65 -9.78
N ALA A 272 4.01 19.20 -8.91
CA ALA A 272 5.43 19.57 -8.98
C ALA A 272 6.03 19.17 -10.33
N LYS A 273 5.71 17.97 -10.82
CA LYS A 273 6.13 17.49 -12.15
C LYS A 273 5.58 18.32 -13.30
N ALA A 274 4.30 18.68 -13.25
CA ALA A 274 3.68 19.54 -14.27
C ALA A 274 4.30 20.94 -14.30
N ALA A 275 4.72 21.47 -13.15
CA ALA A 275 5.39 22.75 -13.02
C ALA A 275 6.90 22.71 -13.34
N GLY A 276 7.46 21.54 -13.68
CA GLY A 276 8.90 21.38 -13.89
C GLY A 276 9.75 21.58 -12.62
N GLN A 277 9.13 21.57 -11.43
CA GLN A 277 9.79 21.82 -10.16
C GLN A 277 10.52 20.58 -9.66
N ALA A 278 11.72 20.75 -9.11
CA ALA A 278 12.40 19.69 -8.38
C ALA A 278 11.59 19.27 -7.15
N LEU A 279 11.46 17.97 -6.90
CA LEU A 279 10.65 17.47 -5.77
C LEU A 279 11.15 17.96 -4.41
N SER A 280 12.47 18.08 -4.23
CA SER A 280 13.08 18.63 -3.02
C SER A 280 12.66 20.08 -2.78
N ALA A 281 12.63 20.92 -3.82
CA ALA A 281 12.17 22.30 -3.73
C ALA A 281 10.67 22.41 -3.45
N ALA A 282 9.88 21.41 -3.84
CA ALA A 282 8.46 21.32 -3.53
C ALA A 282 8.17 20.66 -2.16
N GLY A 283 9.20 20.17 -1.46
CA GLY A 283 9.04 19.45 -0.18
C GLY A 283 8.25 18.15 -0.30
N VAL A 284 8.26 17.49 -1.47
CA VAL A 284 7.54 16.24 -1.73
C VAL A 284 8.50 15.10 -2.04
N TYR A 285 8.01 13.87 -1.91
CA TYR A 285 8.83 12.67 -2.05
C TYR A 285 8.28 11.69 -3.09
N TRP A 286 9.17 11.17 -3.92
CA TRP A 286 8.96 9.97 -4.74
C TRP A 286 10.33 9.39 -5.11
N ASN A 287 10.46 8.07 -5.22
CA ASN A 287 11.71 7.49 -5.71
C ASN A 287 12.06 8.01 -7.13
N ALA A 288 13.23 8.63 -7.28
CA ALA A 288 13.60 9.32 -8.52
C ALA A 288 13.61 8.40 -9.76
N SER A 289 14.10 7.15 -9.62
CA SER A 289 14.16 6.20 -10.72
C SER A 289 12.75 5.81 -11.19
N CYS A 290 11.85 5.54 -10.26
CA CYS A 290 10.47 5.20 -10.58
C CYS A 290 9.69 6.39 -11.11
N LEU A 291 9.90 7.60 -10.58
CA LEU A 291 9.22 8.79 -11.09
C LEU A 291 9.62 9.07 -12.54
N LYS A 292 10.91 8.89 -12.87
CA LYS A 292 11.40 9.01 -14.25
C LYS A 292 10.72 8.01 -15.18
N GLU A 293 10.58 6.76 -14.74
CA GLU A 293 9.96 5.68 -15.52
C GLU A 293 8.47 5.91 -15.77
N ILE A 294 7.70 6.30 -14.74
CA ILE A 294 6.24 6.44 -14.84
C ILE A 294 5.78 7.79 -15.41
N GLY A 295 6.69 8.78 -15.44
CA GLY A 295 6.43 10.16 -15.85
C GLY A 295 5.68 10.98 -14.80
N SER A 296 4.44 10.61 -14.49
CA SER A 296 3.63 11.26 -13.46
C SER A 296 2.69 10.25 -12.79
N PRO A 297 2.60 10.24 -11.45
CA PRO A 297 1.72 9.33 -10.75
C PRO A 297 0.26 9.77 -10.81
N LYS A 298 -0.66 8.82 -10.63
CA LYS A 298 -2.11 9.08 -10.67
C LYS A 298 -2.84 8.34 -9.57
N PHE A 299 -3.69 9.06 -8.86
CA PHE A 299 -4.69 8.47 -7.97
C PHE A 299 -6.03 8.35 -8.69
N TRP A 300 -6.68 7.21 -8.53
CA TRP A 300 -8.00 6.89 -9.07
C TRP A 300 -9.01 6.80 -7.93
N PRO A 301 -9.78 7.87 -7.67
CA PRO A 301 -10.79 7.86 -6.62
C PRO A 301 -11.88 6.84 -6.90
N LYS A 302 -12.34 6.17 -5.85
CA LYS A 302 -13.50 5.28 -5.83
C LYS A 302 -14.67 5.82 -6.66
N LYS A 303 -15.08 7.05 -6.37
CA LYS A 303 -16.21 7.75 -7.00
C LYS A 303 -16.08 7.90 -8.52
N THR A 304 -14.87 7.85 -9.06
CA THR A 304 -14.60 8.02 -10.49
C THR A 304 -14.37 6.68 -11.17
N LEU A 305 -13.60 5.79 -10.55
CA LEU A 305 -13.16 4.55 -11.19
C LEU A 305 -14.17 3.40 -11.05
N GLU A 306 -14.93 3.31 -9.96
CA GLU A 306 -15.91 2.23 -9.80
C GLU A 306 -17.02 2.24 -10.86
N PRO A 307 -17.64 3.38 -11.20
CA PRO A 307 -18.64 3.42 -12.27
C PRO A 307 -18.08 2.94 -13.62
N ILE A 308 -16.82 3.29 -13.91
CA ILE A 308 -16.12 2.88 -15.14
C ILE A 308 -15.93 1.36 -15.16
N ILE A 309 -15.46 0.78 -14.04
CA ILE A 309 -15.26 -0.68 -13.92
C ILE A 309 -16.61 -1.41 -14.01
N ALA A 310 -17.65 -0.91 -13.36
CA ALA A 310 -18.97 -1.52 -13.35
C ALA A 310 -19.59 -1.54 -14.76
N LEU A 311 -19.52 -0.42 -15.48
CA LEU A 311 -19.98 -0.35 -16.87
C LEU A 311 -19.18 -1.31 -17.76
N TYR A 312 -17.85 -1.31 -17.65
CA TYR A 312 -17.02 -2.22 -18.43
C TYR A 312 -17.38 -3.68 -18.22
N LYS A 313 -17.61 -4.12 -16.96
CA LYS A 313 -18.04 -5.48 -16.64
C LYS A 313 -19.41 -5.83 -17.22
N LYS A 314 -20.33 -4.86 -17.24
CA LYS A 314 -21.66 -5.04 -17.82
C LYS A 314 -21.58 -5.24 -19.35
N ASP A 315 -20.75 -4.44 -20.00
CA ASP A 315 -20.61 -4.47 -21.46
C ASP A 315 -19.71 -5.63 -21.92
N HIS A 316 -18.88 -6.17 -21.02
CA HIS A 316 -17.96 -7.27 -21.28
C HIS A 316 -18.12 -8.36 -20.20
N PRO A 317 -19.25 -9.10 -20.20
CA PRO A 317 -19.48 -10.15 -19.23
C PRO A 317 -18.38 -11.21 -19.33
N ALA A 318 -17.87 -11.64 -18.17
CA ALA A 318 -16.85 -12.69 -18.13
C ALA A 318 -17.44 -14.02 -18.68
N PRO A 319 -16.65 -14.82 -19.39
CA PRO A 319 -17.09 -16.15 -19.78
C PRO A 319 -17.40 -17.00 -18.53
N PRO A 320 -18.29 -18.00 -18.65
CA PRO A 320 -18.56 -18.92 -17.55
C PRO A 320 -17.27 -19.54 -17.00
N PRO A 321 -17.15 -19.69 -15.67
CA PRO A 321 -16.00 -20.35 -15.06
C PRO A 321 -15.81 -21.75 -15.66
N GLN A 322 -14.62 -22.02 -16.18
CA GLN A 322 -14.27 -23.35 -16.66
C GLN A 322 -13.90 -24.24 -15.46
N PRO A 323 -14.35 -25.51 -15.42
CA PRO A 323 -13.97 -26.42 -14.37
C PRO A 323 -12.46 -26.65 -14.39
N VAL A 324 -11.86 -26.84 -13.21
CA VAL A 324 -10.45 -27.25 -13.11
C VAL A 324 -10.34 -28.66 -13.71
N PRO A 325 -9.46 -28.91 -14.69
CA PRO A 325 -9.39 -30.20 -15.36
C PRO A 325 -8.85 -31.29 -14.43
N ILE A 326 -9.18 -32.56 -14.69
CA ILE A 326 -8.53 -33.70 -14.03
C ILE A 326 -7.06 -33.77 -14.47
N CYS A 327 -6.17 -34.13 -13.55
CA CYS A 327 -4.74 -34.29 -13.86
C CYS A 327 -4.54 -35.38 -14.92
N LYS A 328 -3.72 -35.06 -15.94
CA LYS A 328 -3.24 -36.07 -16.88
C LYS A 328 -2.21 -36.95 -16.17
N ASN A 329 -2.34 -38.26 -16.34
CA ASN A 329 -1.38 -39.25 -15.83
C ASN A 329 0.00 -39.04 -16.42
#